data_AF-A0A2E7U4L3-F1
#
_entry.id   AF-A0A2E7U4L3-F1
#
_cell.length_a   1.000
_cell.length_b   1.000
_cell.length_c   1.000
_cell.angle_alpha   90.00
_cell.angle_beta   90.00
_cell.angle_gamma   90.00
#
_symmetry.space_group_name_H-M   'P 1'
#
loop_
_entity.id
_entity.type
_entity.pdbx_description
1 polymer ?
#
loop_
_entity_poly.entity_id
_entity_poly.type
_entity_poly.pdbx_seq_one_letter_code
_entity_poly.pdbx_strand_id
1 'polypeptide(L)'
;MRARVLAGWILSIAFILLSGKSFAENGQLTTESWGFLLLTPLAFALALSPNMPWESEESDESEWEEDEEMEYVTQAPDPEELGFDVPVL
;
A
#
# COMPACT_ATOMS: atom_id res chain seq x y z
N MET A 1 -9.85 -10.20 -18.90
CA MET A 1 -10.61 -9.88 -17.66
C MET A 1 -11.24 -11.10 -16.98
N ARG A 2 -12.22 -11.79 -17.58
CA ARG A 2 -12.96 -12.89 -16.91
C ARG A 2 -12.09 -14.02 -16.34
N ALA A 3 -11.06 -14.45 -17.07
CA ALA A 3 -10.12 -15.48 -16.60
C ALA A 3 -9.29 -15.02 -15.38
N ARG A 4 -8.86 -13.75 -15.34
CA ARG A 4 -8.10 -13.16 -14.22
C ARG A 4 -8.94 -13.07 -12.96
N VAL A 5 -10.20 -12.65 -13.11
CA VAL A 5 -11.18 -12.61 -12.01
C VAL A 5 -11.42 -14.01 -11.44
N LEU A 6 -11.64 -15.00 -12.32
CA LEU A 6 -11.82 -16.39 -11.89
C LEU A 6 -10.58 -16.95 -11.18
N ALA A 7 -9.38 -16.71 -11.72
CA ALA A 7 -8.13 -17.14 -11.10
C ALA A 7 -7.93 -16.53 -9.72
N GLY A 8 -8.19 -15.23 -9.54
CA GLY A 8 -8.08 -14.56 -8.26
C GLY A 8 -9.12 -15.03 -7.24
N TRP A 9 -10.33 -15.36 -7.68
CA TRP A 9 -11.35 -16.00 -6.83
C TRP A 9 -10.91 -17.39 -6.38
N ILE A 10 -10.41 -18.23 -7.28
CA ILE A 10 -9.89 -19.56 -6.96
C ILE A 10 -8.73 -19.45 -5.96
N LEU A 11 -7.80 -18.53 -6.21
CA LEU A 11 -6.64 -18.31 -5.35
C LEU A 11 -7.04 -17.81 -3.95
N SER A 12 -8.02 -16.90 -3.88
CA SER A 12 -8.58 -16.41 -2.61
C SER A 12 -9.24 -17.52 -1.81
N ILE A 13 -10.08 -18.36 -2.45
CA ILE A 13 -10.70 -19.52 -1.80
C ILE A 13 -9.64 -20.49 -1.31
N ALA A 14 -8.60 -20.75 -2.12
CA ALA A 14 -7.50 -21.63 -1.73
C ALA A 14 -6.79 -21.11 -0.47
N PHE A 15 -6.44 -19.82 -0.41
CA PHE A 15 -5.80 -19.23 0.77
C PHE A 15 -6.66 -19.29 2.02
N ILE A 16 -7.97 -19.05 1.92
CA ILE A 16 -8.90 -19.19 3.04
C ILE A 16 -8.91 -20.63 3.56
N LEU A 17 -8.98 -21.62 2.67
CA LEU A 17 -8.96 -23.04 3.05
C LEU A 17 -7.62 -23.46 3.67
N LEU A 18 -6.50 -22.99 3.13
CA LEU A 18 -5.15 -23.21 3.67
C LEU A 18 -5.00 -22.60 5.07
N SER A 19 -5.52 -21.39 5.29
CA SER A 19 -5.55 -20.75 6.60
C SER A 19 -6.37 -21.58 7.59
N GLY A 20 -7.58 -22.01 7.20
CA GLY A 20 -8.45 -22.85 8.03
C GLY A 20 -7.83 -24.20 8.38
N LYS A 21 -7.17 -24.86 7.42
CA LYS A 21 -6.43 -26.10 7.64
C LYS A 21 -5.29 -25.90 8.63
N SER A 22 -4.48 -24.85 8.45
CA SER A 22 -3.39 -24.52 9.37
C SER A 22 -3.89 -24.24 10.79
N PHE A 23 -5.01 -23.54 10.93
CA PHE A 23 -5.65 -23.31 12.22
C PHE A 23 -6.17 -24.59 12.87
N ALA A 24 -6.83 -25.46 12.10
CA ALA A 24 -7.36 -26.73 12.59
C ALA A 24 -6.26 -27.70 13.07
N GLU A 25 -5.11 -27.71 12.41
CA GLU A 25 -3.97 -28.56 12.77
C GLU A 25 -3.23 -28.05 14.00
N ASN A 26 -3.06 -26.74 14.13
CA ASN A 26 -2.27 -26.14 15.21
C ASN A 26 -3.12 -25.76 16.44
N GLY A 27 -4.45 -25.72 16.31
CA GLY A 27 -5.37 -25.33 17.38
C GLY A 27 -5.27 -23.84 17.79
N GLN A 28 -4.49 -23.05 17.07
CA GLN A 28 -4.26 -21.62 17.32
C GLN A 28 -3.97 -20.89 16.00
N LEU A 29 -4.17 -19.57 15.96
CA LEU A 29 -3.76 -18.75 14.82
C LEU A 29 -2.24 -18.58 14.84
N THR A 30 -1.56 -19.29 13.94
CA THR A 30 -0.12 -19.19 13.72
C THR A 30 0.21 -18.15 12.65
N THR A 31 1.48 -17.75 12.56
CA THR A 31 1.98 -16.86 11.50
C THR A 31 1.67 -17.40 10.09
N GLU A 32 1.65 -18.71 9.92
CA GLU A 32 1.29 -19.36 8.65
C GLU A 32 -0.17 -19.12 8.28
N SER A 33 -1.09 -19.32 9.23
CA SER A 33 -2.52 -19.04 9.03
C SER A 33 -2.80 -17.56 8.72
N TRP A 34 -2.05 -16.66 9.35
CA TRP A 34 -2.08 -15.22 9.08
C TRP A 34 -1.52 -14.90 7.69
N GLY A 35 -0.43 -15.54 7.27
CA GLY A 35 0.17 -15.35 5.95
C GLY A 35 -0.83 -15.65 4.83
N PHE A 36 -1.57 -16.76 4.93
CA PHE A 36 -2.62 -17.08 3.96
C PHE A 36 -3.76 -16.06 3.96
N LEU A 37 -4.22 -15.59 5.12
CA LEU A 37 -5.27 -14.56 5.19
C LEU A 37 -4.83 -13.24 4.56
N LEU A 38 -3.59 -12.81 4.82
CA LEU A 38 -3.03 -11.58 4.27
C LEU A 38 -2.79 -11.65 2.76
N LEU A 39 -2.56 -12.84 2.20
CA LEU A 39 -2.46 -13.05 0.75
C LEU A 39 -3.81 -13.00 0.02
N THR A 40 -4.92 -13.16 0.75
CA THR A 40 -6.27 -13.14 0.17
C THR A 40 -6.62 -11.78 -0.47
N PRO A 41 -6.47 -10.61 0.21
CA PRO A 41 -6.71 -9.32 -0.42
C PRO A 41 -5.75 -9.03 -1.58
N LEU A 42 -4.52 -9.55 -1.56
CA LEU A 42 -3.58 -9.44 -2.69
C LEU A 42 -4.09 -10.19 -3.92
N ALA A 43 -4.62 -11.40 -3.73
CA ALA A 43 -5.23 -12.17 -4.81
C ALA A 43 -6.41 -11.41 -5.43
N PHE A 44 -7.26 -10.77 -4.62
CA PHE A 44 -8.34 -9.91 -5.10
C PHE A 44 -7.84 -8.68 -5.83
N ALA A 45 -6.80 -8.00 -5.33
CA ALA A 45 -6.20 -6.84 -5.97
C ALA A 45 -5.73 -7.20 -7.39
N LEU A 46 -4.99 -8.30 -7.56
CA LEU A 46 -4.54 -8.76 -8.89
C LEU A 46 -5.70 -9.18 -9.82
N ALA A 47 -6.80 -9.68 -9.25
CA ALA A 47 -7.97 -10.15 -9.99
C ALA A 47 -8.82 -9.01 -10.55
N LEU A 48 -9.01 -7.97 -9.72
CA LEU A 48 -9.90 -6.85 -9.98
C LEU A 48 -9.17 -5.63 -10.55
N SER A 49 -7.84 -5.56 -10.44
CA SER A 49 -7.08 -4.44 -10.96
C SER A 49 -7.25 -4.34 -12.48
N PRO A 50 -7.63 -3.14 -13.00
CA PRO A 50 -7.71 -2.88 -14.43
C PRO A 50 -6.36 -3.12 -15.11
N ASN A 51 -5.28 -2.61 -14.50
CA ASN A 51 -3.90 -2.69 -14.97
C ASN A 51 -3.06 -3.52 -14.02
N MET A 52 -2.11 -4.30 -14.54
CA MET A 52 -1.17 -5.00 -13.67
C MET A 52 -0.16 -4.02 -13.07
N PRO A 53 0.40 -4.29 -11.87
CA PRO A 53 1.43 -3.45 -11.26
C PRO A 53 2.69 -3.25 -12.11
N TRP A 54 2.90 -4.11 -13.11
CA TRP A 54 4.03 -4.08 -14.04
C TRP A 54 3.61 -3.66 -15.47
N GLU A 55 2.32 -3.41 -15.70
CA GLU A 55 1.90 -2.62 -16.86
C GLU A 55 2.31 -1.19 -16.53
N SER A 56 3.38 -0.72 -17.16
CA SER A 56 3.64 0.71 -17.21
C SER A 56 2.46 1.33 -17.94
N GLU A 57 1.59 2.01 -17.20
CA GLU A 57 0.87 3.14 -17.79
C GLU A 57 1.98 4.02 -18.37
N GLU A 58 1.96 4.20 -19.69
CA GLU A 58 2.67 5.31 -20.31
C GLU A 58 2.19 6.51 -19.51
N SER A 59 3.06 7.00 -18.63
CA SER A 59 2.71 8.08 -17.74
C SER A 59 2.27 9.19 -18.67
N ASP A 60 0.99 9.54 -18.65
CA ASP A 60 0.70 10.96 -18.59
C ASP A 60 1.50 11.37 -17.36
N GLU A 61 2.71 11.89 -17.63
CA GLU A 61 3.42 12.78 -16.75
C GLU A 61 2.36 13.81 -16.42
N SER A 62 1.59 13.53 -15.35
CA SER A 62 0.83 14.54 -14.67
C SER A 62 1.87 15.59 -14.43
N GLU A 63 1.84 16.62 -15.27
CA GLU A 63 2.31 17.95 -14.98
C GLU A 63 2.08 18.10 -13.48
N TRP A 64 3.17 17.96 -12.73
CA TRP A 64 3.27 18.69 -11.50
C TRP A 64 3.16 20.10 -12.02
N GLU A 65 1.95 20.69 -11.95
CA GLU A 65 1.72 22.08 -12.33
C GLU A 65 2.82 22.86 -11.62
N GLU A 66 3.81 23.29 -12.40
CA GLU A 66 4.92 24.12 -11.95
C GLU A 66 4.38 25.57 -11.86
N ASP A 67 3.18 25.71 -11.29
CA ASP A 67 2.39 26.94 -11.21
C ASP A 67 2.05 27.22 -9.74
N GLU A 68 3.05 27.15 -8.88
CA GLU A 68 3.15 28.16 -7.83
C GLU A 68 4.59 28.65 -7.86
N GLU A 69 4.78 29.91 -8.28
CA GLU A 69 5.98 30.67 -7.95
C GLU A 69 6.14 30.59 -6.44
N MET A 70 6.86 29.58 -5.95
CA MET A 70 7.34 29.57 -4.58
C MET A 70 8.29 30.75 -4.50
N GLU A 71 7.77 31.87 -4.01
CA GLU A 71 8.57 32.91 -3.40
C GLU A 71 9.42 32.19 -2.35
N TYR A 72 10.65 31.84 -2.73
CA TYR A 72 11.60 31.22 -1.84
C TYR A 72 11.74 32.20 -0.69
N VAL A 73 11.09 31.91 0.43
CA VAL A 73 11.34 32.59 1.69
C VAL A 73 12.74 32.14 2.10
N THR A 74 13.76 32.82 1.56
CA THR A 74 15.18 32.51 1.77
C THR A 74 15.62 32.76 3.21
N GLN A 75 14.72 33.25 4.07
CA GLN A 75 14.97 33.54 5.46
C GLN A 75 13.84 32.96 6.31
N ALA A 76 14.14 31.86 6.99
CA ALA A 76 13.27 31.41 8.07
C ALA A 76 13.19 32.52 9.13
N PRO A 77 11.99 32.86 9.63
CA PRO A 77 11.84 33.85 10.69
C PRO A 77 12.62 33.43 11.96
N ASP A 78 13.17 34.42 12.67
CA ASP A 78 14.01 34.17 13.84
C ASP A 78 13.18 33.44 14.92
N PRO A 79 13.60 32.24 15.36
CA PRO A 79 12.88 31.48 16.39
C PRO A 79 12.71 32.25 17.70
N GLU A 80 13.62 33.16 18.04
CA GLU A 80 13.53 33.98 19.25
C GLU A 80 12.38 34.98 19.18
N GLU A 81 12.18 35.63 18.01
CA GLU A 81 11.05 36.54 17.77
C GLU A 81 9.70 35.81 17.76
N LEU A 82 9.71 34.52 17.43
CA LEU A 82 8.54 33.64 17.47
C LEU A 82 8.26 33.04 18.86
N GLY A 83 9.10 33.36 19.86
CA GLY A 83 8.92 32.90 21.25
C GLY A 83 9.26 31.43 21.44
N PHE A 84 10.01 30.82 20.51
CA PHE A 84 10.56 29.49 20.71
C PHE A 84 11.82 29.58 21.58
N ASP A 85 11.89 28.74 22.62
CA ASP A 85 13.07 28.63 23.47
C ASP A 85 14.13 27.78 22.76
N VAL A 86 15.24 28.40 22.34
CA VAL A 86 16.33 27.73 21.62
C VAL A 86 17.32 27.16 22.64
N PRO A 87 17.57 25.82 22.64
CA PRO A 87 18.46 25.22 23.62
C PRO A 87 19.91 25.68 23.40
N VAL A 88 20.55 26.16 24.47
CA VAL A 88 21.98 26.52 24.50
C VAL A 88 22.80 25.27 24.84
N LEU A 89 23.85 24.98 24.05
CA LEU A 89 24.82 23.90 24.31
C LEU A 89 26.01 24.39 25.15
#